data_AF-A0A9Q9ZYJ0-F1
#
_entry.id   AF-A0A9Q9ZYJ0-F1
#
_cell.length_a   1.000
_cell.length_b   1.000
_cell.length_c   1.000
_cell.angle_alpha   90.00
_cell.angle_beta   90.00
_cell.angle_gamma   90.00
#
_symmetry.space_group_name_H-M   'P 1'
#
loop_
_entity.id
_entity.type
_entity.pdbx_description
1 polymer ?
#
loop_
_entity_poly.entity_id
_entity_poly.type
_entity_poly.pdbx_seq_one_letter_code
_entity_poly.pdbx_strand_id
1 'polypeptide(L)'
;MPAAAVVCRELDCGEPVDALGLAHFGQGSGPIWMSILTCLGTESTLKNCGSAGWNKPVCTHNRDAGVICSGHKRSRLADGSNLCSGRLEILHDQTWMSVCDTVFDQQDAEVVCRELDCGAPVQVLGAAAFGKGDTQMWTQEIQCRGNESHISFCSVSSSNKHNCSSDNIVGLICSGYTDLRLMNGSDTCSGRVELQFLKEWGTVCDACWDMRAANVLCRQLNCGIAVSVVGSDWFGEGSGEFLSGSS
;
A
#
# COMPACT_ATOMS: atom_id res chain seq x y z
N MET A 1 -26.99 1.36 0.22
CA MET A 1 -26.31 0.88 -1.01
C MET A 1 -26.65 -0.60 -1.23
N PRO A 2 -27.80 -0.92 -1.86
CA PRO A 2 -28.29 -2.30 -1.91
C PRO A 2 -27.36 -3.27 -2.64
N ALA A 3 -26.80 -2.85 -3.79
CA ALA A 3 -25.87 -3.68 -4.56
C ALA A 3 -24.57 -3.96 -3.79
N ALA A 4 -24.03 -2.96 -3.09
CA ALA A 4 -22.86 -3.14 -2.23
C ALA A 4 -23.11 -4.13 -1.09
N ALA A 5 -24.30 -4.09 -0.48
CA ALA A 5 -24.68 -5.06 0.56
C ALA A 5 -24.70 -6.50 0.03
N VAL A 6 -25.23 -6.70 -1.18
CA VAL A 6 -25.24 -8.01 -1.83
C VAL A 6 -23.81 -8.49 -2.08
N VAL A 7 -22.92 -7.65 -2.62
CA VAL A 7 -21.53 -8.02 -2.91
C VAL A 7 -20.74 -8.33 -1.64
N CYS A 8 -20.81 -7.46 -0.63
CA CYS A 8 -20.08 -7.66 0.63
C CYS A 8 -20.52 -8.94 1.35
N ARG A 9 -21.82 -9.26 1.31
CA ARG A 9 -22.36 -10.50 1.86
C ARG A 9 -22.00 -11.72 1.01
N GLU A 10 -22.10 -11.63 -0.32
CA GLU A 10 -21.75 -12.73 -1.25
C GLU A 10 -20.28 -13.15 -1.10
N LEU A 11 -19.39 -12.18 -0.83
CA LEU A 11 -17.96 -12.41 -0.63
C LEU A 11 -17.56 -12.64 0.84
N ASP A 12 -18.52 -12.72 1.76
CA ASP A 12 -18.30 -12.87 3.21
C ASP A 12 -17.34 -11.81 3.79
N CYS A 13 -17.46 -10.58 3.30
CA CYS A 13 -16.64 -9.42 3.68
C CYS A 13 -17.36 -8.48 4.66
N GLY A 14 -18.44 -8.94 5.31
CA GLY A 14 -19.24 -8.14 6.26
C GLY A 14 -20.23 -7.19 5.58
N GLU A 15 -20.49 -6.05 6.23
CA GLU A 15 -21.48 -5.05 5.79
C GLU A 15 -20.86 -4.00 4.86
N PRO A 16 -21.62 -3.39 3.94
CA PRO A 16 -21.09 -2.34 3.06
C PRO A 16 -20.81 -1.06 3.86
N VAL A 17 -19.56 -0.63 3.85
CA VAL A 17 -19.12 0.65 4.44
C VAL A 17 -19.28 1.78 3.42
N ASP A 18 -18.88 1.53 2.17
CA ASP A 18 -18.96 2.53 1.10
C ASP A 18 -19.17 1.88 -0.27
N ALA A 19 -19.79 2.61 -1.19
CA ALA A 19 -19.97 2.23 -2.59
C ALA A 19 -19.45 3.37 -3.46
N LEU A 20 -18.33 3.11 -4.11
CA LEU A 20 -17.54 4.08 -4.84
C LEU A 20 -17.81 3.95 -6.34
N GLY A 21 -17.71 5.06 -7.04
CA GLY A 21 -17.83 5.09 -8.50
C GLY A 21 -16.59 5.68 -9.15
N LEU A 22 -16.71 5.99 -10.44
CA LEU A 22 -15.70 6.73 -11.21
C LEU A 22 -14.32 6.06 -11.22
N ALA A 23 -14.27 4.73 -11.20
CA ALA A 23 -13.02 3.98 -11.20
C ALA A 23 -12.07 4.38 -10.05
N HIS A 24 -12.62 4.60 -8.85
CA HIS A 24 -11.84 4.99 -7.66
C HIS A 24 -10.63 4.06 -7.40
N PHE A 25 -10.77 2.76 -7.69
CA PHE A 25 -9.70 1.77 -7.55
C PHE A 25 -8.92 1.50 -8.84
N GLY A 26 -9.00 2.41 -9.81
CA GLY A 26 -8.47 2.22 -11.15
C GLY A 26 -9.51 1.71 -12.14
N GLN A 27 -9.20 1.89 -13.42
CA GLN A 27 -10.04 1.46 -14.54
C GLN A 27 -9.78 -0.02 -14.83
N GLY A 28 -10.86 -0.80 -14.99
CA GLY A 28 -10.78 -2.16 -15.48
C GLY A 28 -10.34 -2.23 -16.95
N SER A 29 -10.17 -3.46 -17.43
CA SER A 29 -9.91 -3.75 -18.84
C SER A 29 -10.86 -4.85 -19.33
N GLY A 30 -11.27 -4.77 -20.60
CA GLY A 30 -12.15 -5.76 -21.23
C GLY A 30 -13.63 -5.35 -21.27
N PRO A 31 -14.57 -6.30 -21.37
CA PRO A 31 -15.99 -5.99 -21.48
C PRO A 31 -16.61 -5.58 -20.13
N ILE A 32 -17.48 -4.57 -20.17
CA ILE A 32 -18.33 -4.17 -19.02
C ILE A 32 -19.64 -4.98 -19.09
N TRP A 33 -19.80 -5.92 -18.17
CA TRP A 33 -20.88 -6.90 -18.21
C TRP A 33 -22.23 -6.41 -17.68
N MET A 34 -22.22 -5.53 -16.67
CA MET A 34 -23.42 -5.09 -15.96
C MET A 34 -23.47 -3.56 -15.87
N SER A 35 -24.65 -2.98 -16.07
CA SER A 35 -24.90 -1.56 -15.84
C SER A 35 -26.32 -1.37 -15.29
N ILE A 36 -26.55 -0.24 -14.60
CA ILE A 36 -27.85 0.13 -14.02
C ILE A 36 -28.39 -1.02 -13.14
N LEU A 37 -27.66 -1.35 -12.07
CA LEU A 37 -28.07 -2.36 -11.11
C LEU A 37 -29.22 -1.84 -10.24
N THR A 38 -30.31 -2.60 -10.18
CA THR A 38 -31.48 -2.33 -9.34
C THR A 38 -31.65 -3.43 -8.30
N CYS A 39 -30.62 -3.62 -7.45
CA CYS A 39 -30.69 -4.57 -6.35
C CYS A 39 -31.68 -4.10 -5.27
N LEU A 40 -32.41 -5.02 -4.66
CA LEU A 40 -33.22 -4.83 -3.47
C LEU A 40 -32.37 -4.86 -2.19
N GLY A 41 -31.21 -5.54 -2.23
CA GLY A 41 -30.27 -5.71 -1.11
C GLY A 41 -30.40 -7.05 -0.39
N THR A 42 -31.45 -7.83 -0.69
CA THR A 42 -31.73 -9.14 -0.09
C THR A 42 -31.29 -10.31 -0.96
N GLU A 43 -30.81 -10.03 -2.18
CA GLU A 43 -30.32 -11.05 -3.10
C GLU A 43 -29.09 -11.78 -2.55
N SER A 44 -29.01 -13.09 -2.81
CA SER A 44 -27.86 -13.90 -2.40
C SER A 44 -26.60 -13.67 -3.25
N THR A 45 -26.77 -13.24 -4.50
CA THR A 45 -25.67 -12.97 -5.43
C THR A 45 -25.97 -11.75 -6.28
N LEU A 46 -24.93 -11.04 -6.73
CA LEU A 46 -25.05 -9.86 -7.58
C LEU A 46 -25.78 -10.16 -8.90
N LYS A 47 -25.66 -11.39 -9.39
CA LYS A 47 -26.31 -11.86 -10.62
C LYS A 47 -27.83 -11.90 -10.52
N ASN A 48 -28.37 -12.01 -9.31
CA ASN A 48 -29.81 -12.05 -9.06
C ASN A 48 -30.43 -10.65 -8.98
N CYS A 49 -29.63 -9.60 -8.99
CA CYS A 49 -30.13 -8.24 -9.07
C CYS A 49 -30.71 -7.95 -10.47
N GLY A 50 -31.76 -7.12 -10.50
CA GLY A 50 -32.20 -6.51 -11.76
C GLY A 50 -31.09 -5.69 -12.40
N SER A 51 -30.96 -5.78 -13.72
CA SER A 51 -30.01 -4.97 -14.51
C SER A 51 -30.63 -4.62 -15.86
N ALA A 52 -30.11 -3.59 -16.53
CA ALA A 52 -30.57 -3.18 -17.88
C ALA A 52 -30.21 -4.19 -19.00
N GLY A 53 -29.77 -5.41 -18.64
CA GLY A 53 -29.39 -6.50 -19.54
C GLY A 53 -27.87 -6.66 -19.66
N TRP A 54 -27.44 -7.93 -19.78
CA TRP A 54 -26.05 -8.29 -20.06
C TRP A 54 -25.67 -7.85 -21.49
N ASN A 55 -24.51 -7.22 -21.68
CA ASN A 55 -23.98 -6.74 -22.98
C ASN A 55 -24.59 -5.45 -23.57
N LYS A 56 -25.18 -4.56 -22.76
CA LYS A 56 -25.53 -3.19 -23.19
C LYS A 56 -24.94 -2.12 -22.25
N PRO A 57 -23.60 -1.95 -22.21
CA PRO A 57 -23.02 -0.97 -21.32
C PRO A 57 -23.26 0.45 -21.87
N VAL A 58 -24.05 1.24 -21.13
CA VAL A 58 -24.07 2.71 -21.25
C VAL A 58 -22.85 3.33 -20.53
N CYS A 59 -22.02 2.49 -19.91
CA CYS A 59 -20.88 2.87 -19.09
C CYS A 59 -19.55 2.59 -19.81
N THR A 60 -18.55 3.40 -19.48
CA THR A 60 -17.14 3.23 -19.85
C THR A 60 -16.32 2.91 -18.60
N HIS A 61 -15.08 2.42 -18.75
CA HIS A 61 -14.26 2.01 -17.59
C HIS A 61 -13.96 3.14 -16.60
N ASN A 62 -14.03 4.40 -17.03
CA ASN A 62 -13.98 5.56 -16.11
C ASN A 62 -15.17 5.63 -15.14
N ARG A 63 -16.13 4.69 -15.20
CA ARG A 63 -17.32 4.58 -14.36
C ARG A 63 -17.39 3.22 -13.67
N ASP A 64 -16.30 2.45 -13.66
CA ASP A 64 -16.25 1.18 -12.93
C ASP A 64 -16.58 1.41 -11.46
N ALA A 65 -17.45 0.55 -10.94
CA ALA A 65 -17.95 0.62 -9.56
C ALA A 65 -17.00 -0.09 -8.61
N GLY A 66 -16.82 0.47 -7.41
CA GLY A 66 -16.07 -0.11 -6.31
C GLY A 66 -16.93 -0.23 -5.06
N VAL A 67 -16.53 -1.09 -4.12
CA VAL A 67 -17.18 -1.25 -2.82
C VAL A 67 -16.12 -1.40 -1.74
N ILE A 68 -16.35 -0.80 -0.57
CA ILE A 68 -15.59 -1.04 0.65
C ILE A 68 -16.52 -1.75 1.62
N CYS A 69 -16.14 -2.95 2.05
CA CYS A 69 -16.88 -3.76 3.01
C CYS A 69 -16.25 -3.65 4.41
N SER A 70 -17.00 -3.95 5.47
CA SER A 70 -16.56 -3.76 6.86
C SER A 70 -15.47 -4.73 7.27
N GLY A 71 -15.38 -5.89 6.61
CA GLY A 71 -14.28 -6.84 6.74
C GLY A 71 -12.97 -6.37 6.08
N HIS A 72 -12.98 -5.23 5.38
CA HIS A 72 -11.78 -4.64 4.82
C HIS A 72 -10.91 -4.06 5.95
N LYS A 73 -9.89 -4.83 6.35
CA LYS A 73 -8.83 -4.37 7.24
C LYS A 73 -7.91 -3.43 6.46
N ARG A 74 -7.69 -2.22 7.00
CA ARG A 74 -6.75 -1.24 6.45
C ARG A 74 -5.65 -0.98 7.45
N SER A 75 -4.43 -0.79 6.96
CA SER A 75 -3.31 -0.33 7.76
C SER A 75 -3.16 1.20 7.69
N ARG A 76 -2.56 1.80 8.72
CA ARG A 76 -2.02 3.16 8.70
C ARG A 76 -0.82 3.28 9.64
N LEU A 77 0.03 4.27 9.39
CA LEU A 77 1.10 4.67 10.30
C LEU A 77 0.73 6.00 10.96
N ALA A 78 0.71 6.02 12.30
CA ALA A 78 0.34 7.17 13.11
C ALA A 78 1.54 7.70 13.92
N ASP A 79 1.54 8.98 14.25
CA ASP A 79 2.53 9.62 15.13
C ASP A 79 4.02 9.43 14.76
N GLY A 80 4.30 9.20 13.47
CA GLY A 80 5.66 9.22 12.94
C GLY A 80 6.05 10.54 12.31
N SER A 81 7.28 10.58 11.79
CA SER A 81 7.86 11.78 11.17
C SER A 81 7.24 12.14 9.82
N ASN A 82 6.62 11.17 9.15
CA ASN A 82 5.99 11.30 7.85
C ASN A 82 4.96 10.17 7.62
N LEU A 83 4.31 10.15 6.46
CA LEU A 83 3.28 9.15 6.10
C LEU A 83 3.78 7.70 6.04
N CYS A 84 5.10 7.50 5.93
CA CYS A 84 5.75 6.20 5.76
C CYS A 84 6.56 5.78 7.00
N SER A 85 6.33 6.44 8.14
CA SER A 85 6.89 6.05 9.43
C SER A 85 5.84 6.26 10.52
N GLY A 86 5.84 5.42 11.54
CA GLY A 86 4.96 5.62 12.70
C GLY A 86 4.53 4.33 13.38
N ARG A 87 3.64 4.47 14.36
CA ARG A 87 2.94 3.37 15.02
C ARG A 87 1.99 2.69 14.03
N LEU A 88 2.07 1.37 13.94
CA LEU A 88 1.17 0.60 13.08
C LEU A 88 -0.20 0.43 13.75
N GLU A 89 -1.23 0.87 13.04
CA GLU A 89 -2.63 0.68 13.43
C GLU A 89 -3.41 -0.03 12.31
N ILE A 90 -4.19 -1.04 12.69
CA ILE A 90 -5.06 -1.79 11.78
C ILE A 90 -6.52 -1.48 12.12
N LEU A 91 -7.30 -1.13 11.10
CA LEU A 91 -8.74 -0.93 11.23
C LEU A 91 -9.45 -2.28 11.38
N HIS A 92 -10.16 -2.44 12.49
CA HIS A 92 -11.01 -3.61 12.76
C HIS A 92 -12.31 -3.14 13.42
N ASP A 93 -13.46 -3.58 12.90
CA ASP A 93 -14.78 -3.20 13.42
C ASP A 93 -14.93 -1.69 13.67
N GLN A 94 -14.51 -0.89 12.68
CA GLN A 94 -14.53 0.59 12.72
C GLN A 94 -13.66 1.23 13.81
N THR A 95 -12.78 0.46 14.46
CA THR A 95 -11.84 0.94 15.48
C THR A 95 -10.42 0.73 15.01
N TRP A 96 -9.57 1.74 15.17
CA TRP A 96 -8.13 1.60 14.92
C TRP A 96 -7.48 0.93 16.12
N MET A 97 -6.87 -0.22 15.88
CA MET A 97 -6.19 -0.99 16.92
C MET A 97 -4.69 -0.98 16.69
N SER A 98 -3.93 -0.70 17.75
CA SER A 98 -2.47 -0.78 17.70
C SER A 98 -2.03 -2.23 17.60
N VAL A 99 -0.95 -2.53 16.88
CA VAL A 99 -0.49 -3.92 16.72
C VAL A 99 0.60 -4.24 17.75
N CYS A 100 0.53 -5.43 18.36
CA CYS A 100 1.54 -5.90 19.30
C CYS A 100 2.82 -6.34 18.56
N ASP A 101 3.99 -6.03 19.10
CA ASP A 101 5.28 -6.37 18.45
C ASP A 101 5.59 -7.88 18.39
N THR A 102 4.98 -8.67 19.27
CA THR A 102 5.12 -10.15 19.26
C THR A 102 4.28 -10.86 18.21
N VAL A 103 3.38 -10.14 17.52
CA VAL A 103 2.41 -10.72 16.56
C VAL A 103 2.60 -10.20 15.13
N PHE A 104 3.69 -9.47 14.91
CA PHE A 104 3.99 -8.79 13.65
C PHE A 104 5.47 -8.97 13.30
N ASP A 105 5.75 -9.46 12.10
CA ASP A 105 7.11 -9.72 11.65
C ASP A 105 7.51 -8.92 10.40
N GLN A 106 8.68 -9.25 9.85
CA GLN A 106 9.22 -8.58 8.67
C GLN A 106 8.41 -8.88 7.41
N GLN A 107 7.82 -10.06 7.29
CA GLN A 107 6.99 -10.44 6.14
C GLN A 107 5.66 -9.68 6.17
N ASP A 108 5.09 -9.47 7.35
CA ASP A 108 3.94 -8.60 7.52
C ASP A 108 4.26 -7.14 7.16
N ALA A 109 5.46 -6.68 7.54
CA ALA A 109 5.95 -5.34 7.20
C ALA A 109 6.07 -5.10 5.68
N GLU A 110 6.49 -6.10 4.91
CA GLU A 110 6.52 -6.03 3.43
C GLU A 110 5.12 -5.75 2.86
N VAL A 111 4.10 -6.39 3.41
CA VAL A 111 2.71 -6.20 2.97
C VAL A 111 2.21 -4.81 3.37
N VAL A 112 2.46 -4.36 4.60
CA VAL A 112 2.01 -3.03 5.06
C VAL A 112 2.68 -1.90 4.28
N CYS A 113 4.01 -1.92 4.14
CA CYS A 113 4.71 -0.86 3.43
C CYS A 113 4.29 -0.79 1.95
N ARG A 114 4.00 -1.94 1.32
CA ARG A 114 3.43 -2.00 -0.02
C ARG A 114 2.00 -1.50 -0.07
N GLU A 115 1.14 -1.91 0.85
CA GLU A 115 -0.26 -1.48 0.94
C GLU A 115 -0.38 0.04 1.06
N LEU A 116 0.53 0.66 1.80
CA LEU A 116 0.57 2.11 2.03
C LEU A 116 1.27 2.89 0.91
N ASP A 117 1.78 2.20 -0.12
CA ASP A 117 2.59 2.80 -1.19
C ASP A 117 3.79 3.58 -0.61
N CYS A 118 4.51 2.94 0.30
CA CYS A 118 5.65 3.50 1.03
C CYS A 118 6.97 2.77 0.73
N GLY A 119 6.97 1.90 -0.29
CA GLY A 119 8.12 1.11 -0.70
C GLY A 119 8.38 -0.10 0.21
N ALA A 120 9.66 -0.38 0.50
CA ALA A 120 10.07 -1.54 1.28
C ALA A 120 10.20 -1.21 2.78
N PRO A 121 9.99 -2.18 3.68
CA PRO A 121 10.23 -2.01 5.10
C PRO A 121 11.73 -1.81 5.40
N VAL A 122 12.04 -0.73 6.10
CA VAL A 122 13.42 -0.41 6.53
C VAL A 122 13.65 -0.90 7.96
N GLN A 123 12.69 -0.65 8.86
CA GLN A 123 12.78 -1.06 10.27
C GLN A 123 11.40 -1.41 10.83
N VAL A 124 11.35 -2.53 11.57
CA VAL A 124 10.24 -2.90 12.45
C VAL A 124 10.70 -2.66 13.89
N LEU A 125 10.06 -1.72 14.56
CA LEU A 125 10.42 -1.27 15.91
C LEU A 125 9.41 -1.82 16.92
N GLY A 126 9.85 -2.44 18.00
CA GLY A 126 8.98 -2.80 19.12
C GLY A 126 8.90 -1.69 20.16
N ALA A 127 8.47 -2.07 21.37
CA ALA A 127 8.59 -1.24 22.56
C ALA A 127 7.90 0.15 22.49
N ALA A 128 6.83 0.28 21.69
CA ALA A 128 6.08 1.51 21.52
C ALA A 128 6.95 2.72 21.11
N ALA A 129 7.86 2.50 20.15
CA ALA A 129 8.81 3.52 19.67
C ALA A 129 8.16 4.84 19.20
N PHE A 130 6.90 4.79 18.74
CA PHE A 130 6.11 5.95 18.33
C PHE A 130 4.95 6.25 19.30
N GLY A 131 5.12 5.92 20.58
CA GLY A 131 4.13 6.12 21.63
C GLY A 131 3.14 4.96 21.77
N LYS A 132 2.39 4.99 22.87
CA LYS A 132 1.57 3.88 23.36
C LYS A 132 0.20 3.73 22.71
N GLY A 133 -0.16 4.62 21.77
CA GLY A 133 -1.44 4.57 21.06
C GLY A 133 -2.67 4.54 21.98
N ASP A 134 -3.79 4.09 21.41
CA ASP A 134 -5.07 3.92 22.11
C ASP A 134 -5.20 2.55 22.79
N THR A 135 -6.15 2.37 23.71
CA THR A 135 -6.22 1.17 24.59
C THR A 135 -6.54 -0.16 23.88
N GLN A 136 -7.05 -0.13 22.65
CA GLN A 136 -7.39 -1.35 21.89
C GLN A 136 -6.18 -1.86 21.10
N MET A 137 -5.87 -3.16 21.25
CA MET A 137 -4.69 -3.78 20.67
C MET A 137 -5.02 -5.06 19.89
N TRP A 138 -4.38 -5.21 18.73
CA TRP A 138 -4.37 -6.43 17.94
C TRP A 138 -3.37 -7.44 18.53
N THR A 139 -3.86 -8.62 18.91
CA THR A 139 -3.10 -9.66 19.63
C THR A 139 -3.08 -11.02 18.92
N GLN A 140 -3.67 -11.11 17.73
CA GLN A 140 -3.61 -12.32 16.90
C GLN A 140 -2.41 -12.23 15.96
N GLU A 141 -1.65 -13.32 15.82
CA GLU A 141 -0.51 -13.40 14.90
C GLU A 141 -0.97 -13.15 13.47
N ILE A 142 -0.35 -12.16 12.83
CA ILE A 142 -0.49 -11.91 11.40
C ILE A 142 0.54 -12.80 10.71
N GLN A 143 0.10 -13.50 9.67
CA GLN A 143 0.90 -14.54 9.02
C GLN A 143 0.92 -14.29 7.52
N CYS A 144 1.50 -13.16 7.13
CA CYS A 144 1.74 -12.84 5.73
C CYS A 144 2.87 -13.72 5.15
N ARG A 145 2.79 -14.01 3.85
CA ARG A 145 3.90 -14.58 3.07
C ARG A 145 4.86 -13.50 2.57
N GLY A 146 4.40 -12.25 2.52
CA GLY A 146 5.15 -11.07 2.05
C GLY A 146 4.82 -10.67 0.61
N ASN A 147 3.96 -11.39 -0.10
CA ASN A 147 3.55 -11.09 -1.48
C ASN A 147 2.07 -10.68 -1.63
N GLU A 148 1.35 -10.61 -0.51
CA GLU A 148 -0.02 -10.14 -0.44
C GLU A 148 -0.12 -8.64 -0.75
N SER A 149 -1.13 -8.23 -1.53
CA SER A 149 -1.32 -6.81 -1.83
C SER A 149 -1.82 -5.98 -0.64
N HIS A 150 -2.49 -6.63 0.32
CA HIS A 150 -3.07 -5.99 1.50
C HIS A 150 -2.98 -6.92 2.71
N ILE A 151 -2.88 -6.34 3.91
CA ILE A 151 -2.83 -7.10 5.17
C ILE A 151 -4.12 -7.89 5.44
N SER A 152 -5.23 -7.48 4.83
CA SER A 152 -6.51 -8.20 4.87
C SER A 152 -6.45 -9.58 4.20
N PHE A 153 -5.51 -9.81 3.29
CA PHE A 153 -5.30 -11.11 2.63
C PHE A 153 -4.34 -12.02 3.40
N CYS A 154 -3.69 -11.51 4.44
CA CYS A 154 -2.86 -12.34 5.29
C CYS A 154 -3.72 -13.20 6.22
N SER A 155 -3.26 -14.42 6.47
CA SER A 155 -3.90 -15.30 7.45
C SER A 155 -3.66 -14.74 8.86
N VAL A 156 -4.60 -15.03 9.77
CA VAL A 156 -4.55 -14.59 11.16
C VAL A 156 -4.71 -15.81 12.06
N SER A 157 -3.89 -15.92 13.11
CA SER A 157 -4.00 -17.02 14.06
C SER A 157 -5.31 -17.00 14.84
N SER A 158 -5.88 -18.17 15.11
CA SER A 158 -7.10 -18.31 15.94
C SER A 158 -6.90 -18.06 17.43
N SER A 159 -5.65 -17.88 17.88
CA SER A 159 -5.30 -17.71 19.30
C SER A 159 -4.74 -16.32 19.54
N ASN A 160 -5.20 -15.67 20.61
CA ASN A 160 -4.64 -14.40 21.06
C ASN A 160 -3.34 -14.65 21.84
N LYS A 161 -2.31 -13.83 21.60
CA LYS A 161 -1.12 -13.80 22.46
C LYS A 161 -1.43 -13.01 23.73
N HIS A 162 -1.04 -13.56 24.88
CA HIS A 162 -1.38 -13.00 26.19
C HIS A 162 -0.33 -12.02 26.77
N ASN A 163 0.80 -11.81 26.09
CA ASN A 163 1.93 -10.98 26.60
C ASN A 163 1.98 -9.58 25.95
N CYS A 164 0.85 -9.06 25.51
CA CYS A 164 0.76 -7.77 24.86
C CYS A 164 0.31 -6.70 25.87
N SER A 165 1.12 -5.65 26.01
CA SER A 165 0.82 -4.45 26.80
C SER A 165 1.00 -3.22 25.92
N SER A 166 0.53 -2.06 26.38
CA SER A 166 0.72 -0.79 25.66
C SER A 166 2.17 -0.37 25.49
N ASP A 167 3.10 -1.05 26.18
CA ASP A 167 4.54 -0.87 25.99
C ASP A 167 5.07 -1.68 24.80
N ASN A 168 4.35 -2.69 24.31
CA ASN A 168 4.79 -3.64 23.29
C ASN A 168 4.08 -3.39 21.95
N ILE A 169 3.98 -2.13 21.53
CA ILE A 169 3.35 -1.76 20.26
C ILE A 169 4.40 -1.65 19.17
N VAL A 170 4.08 -2.20 18.00
CA VAL A 170 4.96 -2.11 16.84
C VAL A 170 4.87 -0.73 16.15
N GLY A 171 6.06 -0.18 15.91
CA GLY A 171 6.32 0.90 14.98
C GLY A 171 6.90 0.34 13.68
N LEU A 172 6.61 1.01 12.58
CA LEU A 172 7.13 0.64 11.26
C LEU A 172 7.73 1.87 10.60
N ILE A 173 8.92 1.69 10.01
CA ILE A 173 9.56 2.67 9.12
C ILE A 173 9.71 1.99 7.77
N CYS A 174 9.01 2.53 6.78
CA CYS A 174 9.15 2.16 5.38
C CYS A 174 10.13 3.12 4.68
N SER A 175 10.56 2.76 3.49
CA SER A 175 11.57 3.52 2.74
C SER A 175 11.08 4.89 2.27
N GLY A 176 9.76 5.06 2.13
CA GLY A 176 9.11 6.33 1.77
C GLY A 176 9.29 6.77 0.33
N TYR A 177 10.12 6.05 -0.43
CA TYR A 177 10.24 6.22 -1.86
C TYR A 177 9.43 5.19 -2.65
N THR A 178 8.77 5.67 -3.69
CA THR A 178 7.76 4.91 -4.45
C THR A 178 8.19 4.64 -5.88
N ASP A 179 9.04 5.50 -6.45
CA ASP A 179 9.39 5.42 -7.87
C ASP A 179 10.84 5.89 -8.15
N LEU A 180 11.38 5.44 -9.27
CA LEU A 180 12.75 5.66 -9.72
C LEU A 180 12.77 5.96 -11.22
N ARG A 181 13.55 6.95 -11.63
CA ARG A 181 13.73 7.26 -13.05
C ARG A 181 15.14 7.74 -13.38
N LEU A 182 15.50 7.62 -14.65
CA LEU A 182 16.69 8.22 -15.23
C LEU A 182 16.29 9.39 -16.11
N MET A 183 16.85 10.56 -15.84
CA MET A 183 16.53 11.81 -16.56
C MET A 183 17.75 12.34 -17.32
N ASN A 184 17.49 13.08 -18.41
CA ASN A 184 18.51 13.72 -19.25
C ASN A 184 19.53 12.77 -19.91
N GLY A 185 19.25 11.47 -19.98
CA GLY A 185 20.05 10.52 -20.75
C GLY A 185 19.71 10.48 -22.24
N SER A 186 20.49 9.72 -22.99
CA SER A 186 20.25 9.48 -24.43
C SER A 186 19.14 8.45 -24.68
N ASP A 187 18.79 7.66 -23.67
CA ASP A 187 17.78 6.61 -23.71
C ASP A 187 17.15 6.40 -22.32
N THR A 188 16.26 5.41 -22.20
CA THR A 188 15.55 5.09 -20.95
C THR A 188 16.45 4.42 -19.89
N CYS A 189 17.67 4.02 -20.25
CA CYS A 189 18.59 3.26 -19.40
C CYS A 189 19.88 4.03 -19.08
N SER A 190 19.89 5.33 -19.37
CA SER A 190 20.97 6.26 -19.07
C SER A 190 20.37 7.56 -18.53
N GLY A 191 21.10 8.27 -17.66
CA GLY A 191 20.67 9.55 -17.13
C GLY A 191 21.06 9.79 -15.68
N ARG A 192 20.68 10.96 -15.17
CA ARG A 192 20.71 11.31 -13.74
C ARG A 192 19.67 10.50 -13.00
N VAL A 193 20.06 9.93 -11.87
CA VAL A 193 19.17 9.17 -10.99
C VAL A 193 18.27 10.14 -10.22
N GLU A 194 16.97 10.00 -10.43
CA GLU A 194 15.94 10.70 -9.68
C GLU A 194 15.03 9.68 -8.99
N LEU A 195 14.62 10.02 -7.77
CA LEU A 195 13.91 9.12 -6.87
C LEU A 195 12.73 9.87 -6.27
N GLN A 196 11.54 9.26 -6.31
CA GLN A 196 10.32 9.89 -5.82
C GLN A 196 10.13 9.56 -4.33
N PHE A 197 10.22 10.55 -3.46
CA PHE A 197 9.96 10.45 -2.03
C PHE A 197 8.70 11.25 -1.67
N LEU A 198 7.70 10.59 -1.10
CA LEU A 198 6.42 11.23 -0.73
C LEU A 198 5.78 12.08 -1.86
N LYS A 199 5.87 11.60 -3.10
CA LYS A 199 5.41 12.25 -4.36
C LYS A 199 6.28 13.39 -4.90
N GLU A 200 7.36 13.76 -4.22
CA GLU A 200 8.34 14.73 -4.69
C GLU A 200 9.54 14.02 -5.30
N TRP A 201 10.06 14.55 -6.42
CA TRP A 201 11.24 13.98 -7.08
C TRP A 201 12.50 14.66 -6.55
N GLY A 202 13.43 13.86 -6.03
CA GLY A 202 14.75 14.28 -5.58
C GLY A 202 15.87 13.65 -6.41
N THR A 203 17.10 14.13 -6.22
CA THR A 203 18.31 13.55 -6.83
C THR A 203 19.11 12.72 -5.83
N VAL A 204 19.90 11.78 -6.33
CA VAL A 204 20.79 10.94 -5.51
C VAL A 204 22.21 11.51 -5.53
N CYS A 205 22.81 11.68 -4.34
CA CYS A 205 24.18 12.19 -4.20
C CYS A 205 25.22 11.16 -4.68
N ASP A 206 26.24 11.63 -5.41
CA ASP A 206 27.28 10.81 -6.01
C ASP A 206 28.39 10.36 -5.02
N ALA A 207 28.44 10.95 -3.81
CA ALA A 207 29.49 10.70 -2.81
C ALA A 207 29.67 9.21 -2.45
N CYS A 208 28.61 8.42 -2.51
CA CYS A 208 28.62 6.96 -2.29
C CYS A 208 27.99 6.18 -3.46
N TRP A 209 27.84 6.80 -4.63
CA TRP A 209 27.23 6.15 -5.78
C TRP A 209 28.26 5.27 -6.50
N ASP A 210 28.21 3.96 -6.26
CA ASP A 210 29.15 2.99 -6.80
C ASP A 210 28.49 2.04 -7.83
N MET A 211 29.30 1.19 -8.46
CA MET A 211 28.83 0.20 -9.42
C MET A 211 27.84 -0.81 -8.82
N ARG A 212 27.88 -1.06 -7.50
CA ARG A 212 26.96 -2.01 -6.85
C ARG A 212 25.58 -1.38 -6.73
N ALA A 213 25.52 -0.12 -6.29
CA ALA A 213 24.29 0.67 -6.25
C ALA A 213 23.70 0.84 -7.66
N ALA A 214 24.53 1.19 -8.65
CA ALA A 214 24.09 1.32 -10.03
C ALA A 214 23.54 0.00 -10.61
N ASN A 215 24.16 -1.14 -10.29
CA ASN A 215 23.66 -2.45 -10.71
C ASN A 215 22.27 -2.77 -10.15
N VAL A 216 22.00 -2.39 -8.90
CA VAL A 216 20.67 -2.56 -8.30
C VAL A 216 19.65 -1.73 -9.07
N LEU A 217 19.96 -0.47 -9.36
CA LEU A 217 19.07 0.42 -10.11
C LEU A 217 18.80 -0.07 -11.53
N CYS A 218 19.85 -0.43 -12.30
CA CYS A 218 19.68 -0.93 -13.66
C CYS A 218 18.81 -2.20 -13.70
N ARG A 219 18.95 -3.09 -12.71
CA ARG A 219 18.10 -4.28 -12.59
C ARG A 219 16.65 -3.91 -12.27
N GLN A 220 16.42 -2.95 -11.37
CA GLN A 220 15.06 -2.49 -11.02
C GLN A 220 14.35 -1.85 -12.22
N LEU A 221 15.07 -1.09 -13.04
CA LEU A 221 14.54 -0.46 -14.25
C LEU A 221 14.48 -1.41 -15.46
N ASN A 222 14.79 -2.70 -15.29
CA ASN A 222 14.88 -3.69 -16.37
C ASN A 222 15.86 -3.30 -17.50
N CYS A 223 16.91 -2.55 -17.17
CA CYS A 223 17.98 -2.12 -18.06
C CYS A 223 19.20 -3.07 -18.06
N GLY A 224 19.16 -4.16 -17.29
CA GLY A 224 20.24 -5.13 -17.19
C GLY A 224 21.28 -4.77 -16.14
N ILE A 225 22.57 -4.88 -16.49
CA ILE A 225 23.72 -4.67 -15.59
C ILE A 225 24.30 -3.27 -15.87
N ALA A 226 24.68 -2.56 -14.82
CA ALA A 226 25.35 -1.27 -14.94
C ALA A 226 26.72 -1.44 -15.61
N VAL A 227 26.99 -0.62 -16.62
CA VAL A 227 28.24 -0.64 -17.40
C VAL A 227 29.20 0.47 -16.99
N SER A 228 28.70 1.57 -16.43
CA SER A 228 29.50 2.71 -15.99
C SER A 228 28.76 3.55 -14.96
N VAL A 229 29.51 4.14 -14.04
CA VAL A 229 29.07 5.26 -13.19
C VAL A 229 29.86 6.49 -13.61
N VAL A 230 29.14 7.58 -13.93
CA VAL A 230 29.73 8.86 -14.35
C VAL A 230 29.65 9.88 -13.21
N GLY A 231 30.69 10.70 -13.05
CA GLY A 231 30.79 11.73 -12.01
C GLY A 231 29.98 12.99 -12.32
N SER A 232 30.09 13.97 -11.42
CA SER A 232 29.24 15.18 -11.30
C SER A 232 28.91 15.88 -12.63
N ASP A 233 27.65 16.28 -12.75
CA ASP A 233 27.03 17.07 -13.83
C ASP A 233 27.02 16.50 -15.25
N TRP A 234 27.41 15.23 -15.43
CA TRP A 234 27.36 14.58 -16.76
C TRP A 234 25.98 14.67 -17.43
N PHE A 235 24.92 14.65 -16.63
CA PHE A 235 23.53 14.80 -17.07
C PHE A 235 22.87 16.13 -16.60
N GLY A 236 23.69 17.07 -16.11
CA GLY A 236 23.29 18.36 -15.55
C GLY A 236 22.84 18.30 -14.08
N GLU A 237 22.88 19.46 -13.41
CA GLU A 237 22.38 19.63 -12.05
C GLU A 237 20.86 19.40 -11.99
N GLY A 238 20.40 18.78 -10.90
CA GLY A 238 18.96 18.66 -10.62
C GLY A 238 18.42 19.93 -9.94
N SER A 239 17.11 20.16 -10.06
CA SER A 239 16.44 21.37 -9.56
C SER A 239 15.57 21.12 -8.31
N GLY A 240 15.97 20.25 -7.39
CA GLY A 240 15.20 19.87 -6.19
C GLY A 240 15.79 20.43 -4.88
N GLU A 241 14.94 20.63 -3.86
CA GLU A 241 15.39 20.99 -2.50
C GLU A 241 15.98 19.76 -1.78
N PHE A 242 17.08 19.97 -1.05
CA PHE A 242 17.70 18.92 -0.23
C PHE A 242 16.86 18.67 1.02
N LEU A 243 16.25 17.48 1.13
CA LEU A 243 15.66 17.02 2.38
C LEU A 243 16.79 16.60 3.33
N SER A 244 17.21 17.50 4.22
CA SER A 244 18.17 17.18 5.28
C SER A 244 17.51 16.28 6.32
N GLY A 245 17.89 15.00 6.36
CA GLY A 245 17.57 14.10 7.46
C GLY A 245 18.36 14.49 8.72
N SER A 246 17.66 15.00 9.74
CA SER A 246 18.21 15.19 11.09
C SER A 246 18.56 13.85 11.74
N SER A 247 19.77 13.81 12.29
CA SER A 247 20.45 12.70 12.97
C SER A 247 19.76 12.22 14.24
#